data_AF-A0A7X0LRY5-F1
#
_entry.id   AF-A0A7X0LRY5-F1
#
_cell.length_a   1.000
_cell.length_b   1.000
_cell.length_c   1.000
_cell.angle_alpha   90.00
_cell.angle_beta   90.00
_cell.angle_gamma   90.00
#
_symmetry.space_group_name_H-M   'P 1'
#
loop_
_entity.id
_entity.type
_entity.pdbx_description
1 polymer ?
#
loop_
_entity_poly.entity_id
_entity_poly.type
_entity_poly.pdbx_seq_one_letter_code
_entity_poly.pdbx_strand_id
1 'polypeptide(L)'
;MAGKRKTNPAGSTNSYRGDVLRVLGALKVATADQIQRIGAPHLSFRHADKEPPSKRKQTRTASHTGALSDMRKHGLSENGGSTGGGDSLRNLTPKGLEAASYELRRPAGEMGSTARGAGSSGASHPMSVNETVIALLRPKPNLARLADDPPHVQAAAQAAVDSPDGIGIIASFWTEVPLPATGTWNTPGKGGAQADLVLTAPQDGVPLLFIEVDNCHETPEELADKLEKYHRFFRRKVKDTDGRERPMWRTRWNAPDTWSGDSAHPPVLLVFNRLGERNPNLTVPKLSELTSHLWQGQRHKGYHLYDGRIPIIATGLKNLREHGPDGPVFLRFGRDRMQPLREAIGNPRRETAEAHAREEARTHQKAHQAKMRRAAEEQAAKKAAEREARRPVCTGCGTEFTDERWEAAQGQAKGWDTPKESHPHLCDGCKHAAVAAAHEANRQERPEPLPDWAKRKHRLRYARRPRCAECRATFTDERWQAVERTGWDALRPEARPTLCGDCDRRYVTDVRDAWSDEPPHGEQDQAVPEQKGDQHKGTSWFSRLRG
;
A
#
# COMPACT_ATOMS: atom_id res chain seq x y z
N MET A 1 -60.28 -23.71 3.37
CA MET A 1 -59.15 -24.32 2.65
C MET A 1 -58.08 -23.25 2.39
N ALA A 2 -57.23 -22.98 3.39
CA ALA A 2 -56.11 -22.05 3.23
C ALA A 2 -55.06 -22.70 2.33
N GLY A 3 -54.88 -22.17 1.11
CA GLY A 3 -53.91 -22.68 0.17
C GLY A 3 -52.51 -22.69 0.78
N LYS A 4 -51.91 -23.87 0.92
CA LYS A 4 -50.48 -24.03 1.22
C LYS A 4 -49.71 -23.09 0.29
N ARG A 5 -49.05 -22.06 0.84
CA ARG A 5 -48.03 -21.30 0.09
C ARG A 5 -47.04 -22.32 -0.45
N LYS A 6 -46.97 -22.47 -1.77
CA LYS A 6 -45.89 -23.22 -2.42
C LYS A 6 -44.59 -22.59 -1.94
N THR A 7 -43.86 -23.29 -1.07
CA THR A 7 -42.51 -22.91 -0.68
C THR A 7 -41.69 -22.81 -1.95
N ASN A 8 -41.25 -21.60 -2.30
CA ASN A 8 -40.36 -21.38 -3.42
C ASN A 8 -39.12 -22.26 -3.18
N PRO A 9 -38.78 -23.21 -4.08
CA PRO A 9 -37.62 -24.10 -3.89
C PRO A 9 -36.28 -23.35 -3.81
N ALA A 10 -36.27 -22.04 -4.02
CA ALA A 10 -35.12 -21.16 -3.83
C ALA A 10 -35.05 -20.43 -2.48
N GLY A 11 -36.04 -20.55 -1.59
CA GLY A 11 -36.08 -19.82 -0.32
C GLY A 11 -36.60 -18.37 -0.44
N SER A 12 -36.31 -17.54 0.57
CA SER A 12 -36.74 -16.13 0.64
C SER A 12 -36.10 -15.30 -0.48
N THR A 13 -36.87 -14.45 -1.14
CA THR A 13 -36.39 -13.50 -2.17
C THR A 13 -35.35 -12.52 -1.64
N ASN A 14 -35.26 -12.35 -0.31
CA ASN A 14 -34.32 -11.42 0.32
C ASN A 14 -32.85 -11.78 0.05
N SER A 15 -32.47 -13.05 0.00
CA SER A 15 -31.07 -13.42 -0.26
C SER A 15 -30.62 -13.08 -1.68
N TYR A 16 -31.54 -13.11 -2.65
CA TYR A 16 -31.23 -12.80 -4.05
C TYR A 16 -31.32 -11.31 -4.38
N ARG A 17 -31.92 -10.48 -3.50
CA ARG A 17 -31.86 -9.02 -3.64
C ARG A 17 -30.42 -8.53 -3.53
N GLY A 18 -29.64 -9.07 -2.60
CA GLY A 18 -28.21 -8.77 -2.48
C GLY A 18 -27.42 -9.14 -3.74
N ASP A 19 -27.72 -10.28 -4.36
CA ASP A 19 -27.10 -10.68 -5.64
C ASP A 19 -27.41 -9.69 -6.76
N VAL A 20 -28.68 -9.30 -6.89
CA VAL A 20 -29.11 -8.29 -7.88
C VAL A 20 -28.40 -6.95 -7.65
N LEU A 21 -28.33 -6.47 -6.41
CA LEU A 21 -27.66 -5.21 -6.07
C LEU A 21 -26.17 -5.26 -6.39
N ARG A 22 -25.47 -6.33 -6.01
CA ARG A 22 -24.04 -6.48 -6.29
C ARG A 22 -23.75 -6.55 -7.80
N VAL A 23 -24.52 -7.34 -8.53
CA VAL A 23 -24.30 -7.53 -9.98
C VAL A 23 -24.68 -6.27 -10.76
N LEU A 24 -25.87 -5.72 -10.57
CA LEU A 24 -26.30 -4.53 -11.33
C LEU A 24 -25.59 -3.27 -10.86
N GLY A 25 -25.14 -3.22 -9.61
CA GLY A 25 -24.23 -2.18 -9.16
C GLY A 25 -22.96 -2.18 -10.00
N ALA A 26 -22.37 -3.35 -10.28
CA ALA A 26 -21.16 -3.52 -11.08
C ALA A 26 -21.38 -3.38 -12.60
N LEU A 27 -22.44 -3.99 -13.16
CA LEU A 27 -22.64 -4.15 -14.61
C LEU A 27 -23.61 -3.14 -15.24
N LYS A 28 -24.27 -2.28 -14.45
CA LYS A 28 -25.32 -1.31 -14.83
C LYS A 28 -26.61 -1.89 -15.41
N VAL A 29 -26.50 -2.84 -16.35
CA VAL A 29 -27.62 -3.54 -16.98
C VAL A 29 -27.28 -5.01 -17.19
N ALA A 30 -28.22 -5.90 -16.86
CA ALA A 30 -28.04 -7.34 -17.06
C ALA A 30 -29.38 -8.06 -17.24
N THR A 31 -29.32 -9.26 -17.79
CA THR A 31 -30.45 -10.20 -17.77
C THR A 31 -30.51 -10.95 -16.42
N ALA A 32 -31.67 -11.50 -16.07
CA ALA A 32 -31.80 -12.37 -14.90
C ALA A 32 -30.87 -13.61 -14.99
N ASP A 33 -30.55 -14.05 -16.20
CA ASP A 33 -29.62 -15.16 -16.46
C ASP A 33 -28.18 -14.81 -16.08
N GLN A 34 -27.70 -13.64 -16.50
CA GLN A 34 -26.37 -13.16 -16.15
C GLN A 34 -26.23 -12.90 -14.64
N ILE A 35 -27.24 -12.28 -14.02
CA ILE A 35 -27.26 -12.08 -12.57
C ILE A 35 -27.19 -13.42 -11.85
N GLN A 36 -27.99 -14.40 -12.27
CA GLN A 36 -27.97 -15.74 -11.66
C GLN A 36 -26.62 -16.44 -11.83
N ARG A 37 -26.02 -16.39 -13.03
CA ARG A 37 -24.72 -17.01 -13.28
C ARG A 37 -23.62 -16.43 -12.40
N ILE A 38 -23.71 -15.15 -12.03
CA ILE A 38 -22.73 -14.49 -11.15
C ILE A 38 -23.06 -14.72 -9.66
N GLY A 39 -24.28 -14.40 -9.23
CA GLY A 39 -24.65 -14.41 -7.81
C GLY A 39 -24.98 -15.80 -7.25
N ALA A 40 -25.51 -16.69 -8.09
CA ALA A 40 -25.96 -18.02 -7.68
C ALA A 40 -25.66 -19.11 -8.72
N PRO A 41 -24.38 -19.33 -9.10
CA PRO A 41 -23.99 -20.29 -10.13
C PRO A 41 -24.48 -21.73 -9.88
N HIS A 42 -24.68 -22.13 -8.62
CA HIS A 42 -25.23 -23.45 -8.25
C HIS A 42 -26.59 -23.74 -8.91
N LEU A 43 -27.42 -22.73 -9.16
CA LEU A 43 -28.72 -22.91 -9.85
C LEU A 43 -28.57 -23.33 -11.32
N SER A 44 -27.42 -23.07 -11.95
CA SER A 44 -27.12 -23.53 -13.30
C SER A 44 -26.97 -25.05 -13.39
N PHE A 45 -26.51 -25.69 -12.30
CA PHE A 45 -26.29 -27.12 -12.22
C PHE A 45 -27.56 -27.85 -11.78
N ARG A 46 -28.25 -27.34 -10.75
CA ARG A 46 -29.51 -27.91 -10.23
C ARG A 46 -30.57 -28.20 -11.29
N HIS A 47 -30.64 -27.35 -12.31
CA HIS A 47 -31.68 -27.43 -13.33
C HIS A 47 -31.16 -27.95 -14.68
N ALA A 48 -29.92 -28.46 -14.73
CA ALA A 48 -29.27 -28.90 -15.96
C ALA A 48 -30.00 -30.05 -16.66
N ASP A 49 -30.78 -30.84 -15.91
CA ASP A 49 -31.60 -31.97 -16.39
C ASP A 49 -32.90 -31.53 -17.10
N LYS A 50 -33.30 -30.26 -16.96
CA LYS A 50 -34.57 -29.79 -17.52
C LYS A 50 -34.47 -29.66 -19.03
N GLU A 51 -35.38 -30.34 -19.72
CA GLU A 51 -35.65 -30.16 -21.14
C GLU A 51 -37.03 -29.49 -21.33
N PRO A 52 -37.21 -28.62 -22.33
CA PRO A 52 -36.21 -28.09 -23.26
C PRO A 52 -35.28 -27.01 -22.63
N PRO A 53 -34.23 -26.52 -23.33
CA PRO A 53 -33.32 -25.48 -22.82
C PRO A 53 -34.01 -24.20 -22.32
N SER A 54 -35.16 -23.83 -22.90
CA SER A 54 -35.96 -22.69 -22.45
C SER A 54 -36.54 -22.90 -21.04
N LYS A 55 -37.03 -24.12 -20.74
CA LYS A 55 -37.53 -24.50 -19.41
C LYS A 55 -36.41 -24.56 -18.37
N ARG A 56 -35.23 -25.04 -18.77
CA ARG A 56 -34.00 -24.97 -17.95
C ARG A 56 -33.66 -23.54 -17.57
N LYS A 57 -33.58 -22.65 -18.55
CA LYS A 57 -33.32 -21.21 -18.34
C LYS A 57 -34.37 -20.57 -17.44
N GLN A 58 -35.66 -20.80 -17.72
CA GLN A 58 -36.76 -20.27 -16.92
C GLN A 58 -36.66 -20.72 -15.45
N THR A 59 -36.37 -22.00 -15.21
CA THR A 59 -36.30 -22.55 -13.86
C THR A 59 -35.12 -21.98 -13.08
N ARG A 60 -33.92 -21.94 -13.68
CA ARG A 60 -32.72 -21.40 -12.99
C ARG A 60 -32.82 -19.90 -12.70
N THR A 61 -33.52 -19.14 -13.54
CA THR A 61 -33.66 -17.68 -13.39
C THR A 61 -34.89 -17.24 -12.59
N ALA A 62 -35.78 -18.16 -12.21
CA ALA A 62 -37.05 -17.85 -11.55
C ALA A 62 -36.86 -17.01 -10.26
N SER A 63 -35.90 -17.38 -9.41
CA SER A 63 -35.62 -16.68 -8.15
C SER A 63 -35.15 -15.24 -8.36
N HIS A 64 -34.25 -15.04 -9.32
CA HIS A 64 -33.72 -13.71 -9.67
C HIS A 64 -34.79 -12.85 -10.34
N THR A 65 -35.63 -13.46 -11.19
CA THR A 65 -36.79 -12.78 -11.80
C THR A 65 -37.79 -12.32 -10.74
N GLY A 66 -38.04 -13.16 -9.72
CA GLY A 66 -38.85 -12.80 -8.57
C GLY A 66 -38.25 -11.65 -7.75
N ALA A 67 -36.95 -11.73 -7.43
CA ALA A 67 -36.24 -10.68 -6.70
C ALA A 67 -36.24 -9.33 -7.44
N LEU A 68 -35.99 -9.35 -8.76
CA LEU A 68 -36.07 -8.16 -9.62
C LEU A 68 -37.48 -7.57 -9.66
N SER A 69 -38.52 -8.41 -9.70
CA SER A 69 -39.90 -7.94 -9.68
C SER A 69 -40.27 -7.30 -8.34
N ASP A 70 -39.80 -7.87 -7.23
CA ASP A 70 -39.93 -7.31 -5.88
C ASP A 70 -39.20 -5.97 -5.73
N MET A 71 -37.93 -5.92 -6.13
CA MET A 71 -37.12 -4.70 -6.13
C MET A 71 -37.74 -3.58 -6.96
N ARG A 72 -38.35 -3.92 -8.10
CA ARG A 72 -39.08 -2.96 -8.93
C ARG A 72 -40.30 -2.38 -8.21
N LYS A 73 -41.07 -3.19 -7.48
CA LYS A 73 -42.20 -2.69 -6.67
C LYS A 73 -41.74 -1.69 -5.60
N HIS A 74 -40.52 -1.83 -5.10
CA HIS A 74 -39.91 -0.92 -4.12
C HIS A 74 -39.12 0.25 -4.74
N GLY A 75 -39.16 0.39 -6.07
CA GLY A 75 -38.49 1.46 -6.81
C GLY A 75 -36.96 1.35 -6.81
N LEU A 76 -36.39 0.16 -6.60
CA LEU A 76 -34.94 -0.08 -6.60
C LEU A 76 -34.40 -0.53 -7.96
N SER A 77 -35.23 -1.16 -8.79
CA SER A 77 -34.86 -1.61 -10.13
C SER A 77 -35.94 -1.26 -11.15
N GLU A 78 -35.55 -1.12 -12.41
CA GLU A 78 -36.46 -0.84 -13.51
C GLU A 78 -36.18 -1.72 -14.73
N ASN A 79 -36.97 -1.53 -15.79
CA ASN A 79 -36.81 -2.27 -17.04
C ASN A 79 -35.85 -1.51 -17.95
N GLY A 80 -34.75 -2.18 -18.35
CA GLY A 80 -33.78 -1.65 -19.29
C GLY A 80 -34.11 -1.92 -20.76
N GLY A 81 -35.30 -2.44 -21.06
CA GLY A 81 -35.71 -2.95 -22.37
C GLY A 81 -35.49 -4.46 -22.51
N SER A 82 -35.12 -4.92 -23.71
CA SER A 82 -34.87 -6.33 -24.00
C SER A 82 -33.65 -6.52 -24.90
N THR A 83 -33.03 -7.70 -24.82
CA THR A 83 -32.01 -8.09 -25.81
C THR A 83 -32.66 -8.37 -27.17
N GLY A 84 -31.85 -8.45 -28.24
CA GLY A 84 -32.33 -8.91 -29.55
C GLY A 84 -32.95 -10.32 -29.51
N GLY A 85 -32.57 -11.14 -28.54
CA GLY A 85 -33.16 -12.47 -28.29
C GLY A 85 -34.42 -12.45 -27.40
N GLY A 86 -34.93 -11.27 -27.03
CA GLY A 86 -36.16 -11.10 -26.25
C GLY A 86 -35.99 -11.19 -24.72
N ASP A 87 -34.77 -11.35 -24.21
CA ASP A 87 -34.55 -11.40 -22.75
C ASP A 87 -34.72 -10.02 -22.13
N SER A 88 -35.51 -9.92 -21.05
CA SER A 88 -35.69 -8.66 -20.33
C SER A 88 -34.39 -8.20 -19.69
N LEU A 89 -34.03 -6.95 -19.96
CA LEU A 89 -32.93 -6.23 -19.34
C LEU A 89 -33.40 -5.52 -18.07
N ARG A 90 -32.53 -5.48 -17.08
CA ARG A 90 -32.79 -4.85 -15.78
C ARG A 90 -31.64 -3.95 -15.40
N ASN A 91 -31.96 -2.82 -14.79
CA ASN A 91 -31.03 -1.83 -14.27
C ASN A 91 -31.52 -1.31 -12.92
N LEU A 92 -30.62 -0.68 -12.15
CA LEU A 92 -30.94 -0.05 -10.88
C LEU A 92 -31.40 1.39 -11.10
N THR A 93 -32.35 1.82 -10.27
CA THR A 93 -32.72 3.25 -10.14
C THR A 93 -31.65 3.97 -9.28
N PRO A 94 -31.68 5.30 -9.15
CA PRO A 94 -30.78 6.01 -8.22
C PRO A 94 -30.85 5.47 -6.79
N LYS A 95 -32.06 5.15 -6.30
CA LYS A 95 -32.27 4.51 -4.98
C LYS A 95 -31.70 3.10 -4.93
N GLY A 96 -31.80 2.34 -6.02
CA GLY A 96 -31.17 1.03 -6.16
C GLY A 96 -29.64 1.09 -6.14
N LEU A 97 -29.05 2.10 -6.79
CA LEU A 97 -27.62 2.34 -6.75
C LEU A 97 -27.16 2.71 -5.33
N GLU A 98 -27.90 3.54 -4.62
CA GLU A 98 -27.62 3.81 -3.20
C GLU A 98 -27.69 2.52 -2.35
N ALA A 99 -28.66 1.64 -2.59
CA ALA A 99 -28.68 0.34 -1.91
C ALA A 99 -27.46 -0.53 -2.28
N ALA A 100 -27.06 -0.53 -3.56
CA ALA A 100 -25.89 -1.27 -4.03
C ALA A 100 -24.56 -0.72 -3.47
N SER A 101 -24.50 0.56 -3.06
CA SER A 101 -23.25 1.14 -2.52
C SER A 101 -22.86 0.50 -1.21
N TYR A 102 -23.84 0.13 -0.39
CA TYR A 102 -23.60 -0.59 0.86
C TYR A 102 -23.12 -2.01 0.60
N GLU A 103 -23.73 -2.72 -0.36
CA GLU A 103 -23.37 -4.10 -0.72
C GLU A 103 -21.97 -4.21 -1.34
N LEU A 104 -21.58 -3.21 -2.15
CA LEU A 104 -20.29 -3.18 -2.84
C LEU A 104 -19.23 -2.35 -2.09
N ARG A 105 -19.61 -1.71 -0.98
CA ARG A 105 -18.77 -0.79 -0.19
C ARG A 105 -18.08 0.27 -1.05
N ARG A 106 -18.83 0.86 -2.00
CA ARG A 106 -18.32 1.86 -2.94
C ARG A 106 -19.36 2.96 -3.20
N PRO A 107 -18.96 4.24 -3.32
CA PRO A 107 -19.89 5.35 -3.53
C PRO A 107 -20.79 5.19 -4.77
N ALA A 108 -22.01 5.70 -4.71
CA ALA A 108 -22.94 5.65 -5.85
C ALA A 108 -22.39 6.35 -7.11
N GLY A 109 -21.69 7.48 -6.95
CA GLY A 109 -21.04 8.20 -8.06
C GLY A 109 -19.95 7.39 -8.78
N GLU A 110 -19.44 6.35 -8.12
CA GLU A 110 -18.39 5.47 -8.62
C GLU A 110 -18.95 4.24 -9.38
N MET A 111 -20.26 3.98 -9.27
CA MET A 111 -20.95 2.87 -9.94
C MET A 111 -21.46 3.21 -11.34
N GLY A 112 -21.18 4.44 -11.79
CA GLY A 112 -21.59 4.98 -13.09
C GLY A 112 -23.07 5.36 -13.16
N SER A 113 -23.53 5.78 -14.34
CA SER A 113 -24.89 6.30 -14.55
C SER A 113 -25.93 5.21 -14.78
N THR A 114 -27.22 5.58 -14.68
CA THR A 114 -28.34 4.70 -15.06
C THR A 114 -28.31 4.47 -16.58
N ALA A 115 -28.26 3.21 -17.03
CA ALA A 115 -28.23 2.81 -18.44
C ALA A 115 -29.57 3.03 -19.18
N ARG A 116 -30.07 4.27 -19.19
CA ARG A 116 -31.32 4.63 -19.89
C ARG A 116 -31.14 4.43 -21.39
N GLY A 117 -32.03 3.67 -22.01
CA GLY A 117 -32.06 3.46 -23.46
C GLY A 117 -31.20 2.29 -23.98
N ALA A 118 -30.48 1.55 -23.12
CA ALA A 118 -29.66 0.42 -23.56
C ALA A 118 -30.43 -0.63 -24.38
N GLY A 119 -31.72 -0.83 -24.10
CA GLY A 119 -32.57 -1.78 -24.81
C GLY A 119 -33.12 -1.33 -26.16
N SER A 120 -32.98 -0.06 -26.60
CA SER A 120 -33.52 0.37 -27.89
C SER A 120 -32.79 -0.21 -29.10
N SER A 121 -31.55 -0.69 -28.90
CA SER A 121 -30.71 -1.35 -29.91
C SER A 121 -30.40 -2.82 -29.57
N GLY A 122 -31.17 -3.43 -28.67
CA GLY A 122 -30.98 -4.83 -28.26
C GLY A 122 -29.77 -5.09 -27.34
N ALA A 123 -29.09 -4.03 -26.88
CA ALA A 123 -27.99 -4.06 -25.91
C ALA A 123 -26.84 -5.03 -26.20
N SER A 124 -26.52 -5.28 -27.48
CA SER A 124 -25.50 -6.27 -27.86
C SER A 124 -24.13 -6.01 -27.21
N HIS A 125 -23.68 -4.74 -27.16
CA HIS A 125 -22.41 -4.35 -26.55
C HIS A 125 -22.39 -4.55 -25.02
N PRO A 126 -23.33 -4.00 -24.22
CA PRO A 126 -23.41 -4.33 -22.79
C PRO A 126 -23.47 -5.82 -22.48
N MET A 127 -24.14 -6.63 -23.32
CA MET A 127 -24.18 -8.07 -23.12
C MET A 127 -22.81 -8.73 -23.36
N SER A 128 -22.05 -8.30 -24.36
CA SER A 128 -20.67 -8.75 -24.57
C SER A 128 -19.78 -8.38 -23.39
N VAL A 129 -19.91 -7.15 -22.87
CA VAL A 129 -19.20 -6.69 -21.67
C VAL A 129 -19.50 -7.59 -20.47
N ASN A 130 -20.77 -7.91 -20.23
CA ASN A 130 -21.19 -8.80 -19.15
C ASN A 130 -20.64 -10.23 -19.32
N GLU A 131 -20.64 -10.78 -20.53
CA GLU A 131 -20.06 -12.10 -20.78
C GLU A 131 -18.54 -12.11 -20.62
N THR A 132 -17.84 -11.01 -20.94
CA THR A 132 -16.42 -10.84 -20.63
C THR A 132 -16.17 -10.91 -19.12
N VAL A 133 -16.99 -10.21 -18.31
CA VAL A 133 -16.90 -10.28 -16.84
C VAL A 133 -17.13 -11.71 -16.36
N ILE A 134 -18.18 -12.41 -16.83
CA ILE A 134 -18.44 -13.79 -16.41
C ILE A 134 -17.28 -14.73 -16.79
N ALA A 135 -16.70 -14.54 -17.97
CA ALA A 135 -15.60 -15.37 -18.45
C ALA A 135 -14.30 -15.17 -17.67
N LEU A 136 -14.02 -13.94 -17.21
CA LEU A 136 -12.91 -13.64 -16.31
C LEU A 136 -13.19 -14.11 -14.88
N LEU A 137 -14.40 -13.87 -14.36
CA LEU A 137 -14.79 -14.15 -12.98
C LEU A 137 -14.93 -15.64 -12.68
N ARG A 138 -15.30 -16.46 -13.66
CA ARG A 138 -15.57 -17.91 -13.52
C ARG A 138 -16.34 -18.27 -12.23
N PRO A 139 -17.57 -17.74 -12.02
CA PRO A 139 -18.30 -17.94 -10.78
C PRO A 139 -18.47 -19.42 -10.42
N LYS A 140 -18.02 -19.80 -9.22
CA LYS A 140 -18.02 -21.18 -8.74
C LYS A 140 -19.32 -21.52 -8.00
N PRO A 141 -19.95 -22.69 -8.24
CA PRO A 141 -21.15 -23.10 -7.53
C PRO A 141 -20.87 -23.31 -6.03
N ASN A 142 -21.86 -22.99 -5.19
CA ASN A 142 -21.80 -23.33 -3.77
C ASN A 142 -22.26 -24.77 -3.56
N LEU A 143 -21.31 -25.68 -3.27
CA LEU A 143 -21.58 -27.11 -3.11
C LEU A 143 -22.47 -27.43 -1.92
N ALA A 144 -22.38 -26.67 -0.83
CA ALA A 144 -23.24 -26.88 0.34
C ALA A 144 -24.72 -26.68 0.00
N ARG A 145 -25.03 -25.82 -0.98
CA ARG A 145 -26.40 -25.66 -1.46
C ARG A 145 -26.88 -26.79 -2.37
N LEU A 146 -25.98 -27.64 -2.84
CA LEU A 146 -26.25 -28.78 -3.74
C LEU A 146 -26.11 -30.14 -3.02
N ALA A 147 -25.93 -30.15 -1.70
CA ALA A 147 -25.67 -31.36 -0.92
C ALA A 147 -26.79 -32.42 -1.04
N ASP A 148 -28.04 -31.97 -1.22
CA ASP A 148 -29.22 -32.83 -1.38
C ASP A 148 -29.62 -33.05 -2.86
N ASP A 149 -28.90 -32.46 -3.82
CA ASP A 149 -29.18 -32.63 -5.24
C ASP A 149 -28.63 -33.98 -5.77
N PRO A 150 -29.13 -34.51 -6.92
CA PRO A 150 -28.69 -35.81 -7.43
C PRO A 150 -27.17 -35.92 -7.66
N PRO A 151 -26.55 -37.11 -7.53
CA PRO A 151 -25.10 -37.28 -7.65
C PRO A 151 -24.49 -36.73 -8.94
N HIS A 152 -25.18 -36.84 -10.08
CA HIS A 152 -24.70 -36.28 -11.35
C HIS A 152 -24.66 -34.74 -11.36
N VAL A 153 -25.58 -34.09 -10.63
CA VAL A 153 -25.58 -32.62 -10.45
C VAL A 153 -24.41 -32.22 -9.55
N GLN A 154 -24.20 -32.95 -8.45
CA GLN A 154 -23.08 -32.70 -7.54
C GLN A 154 -21.73 -32.89 -8.26
N ALA A 155 -21.57 -33.96 -9.03
CA ALA A 155 -20.36 -34.22 -9.80
C ALA A 155 -20.08 -33.12 -10.84
N ALA A 156 -21.12 -32.66 -11.56
CA ALA A 156 -20.97 -31.56 -12.51
C ALA A 156 -20.59 -30.23 -11.83
N ALA A 157 -21.16 -29.95 -10.65
CA ALA A 157 -20.82 -28.77 -9.87
C ALA A 157 -19.40 -28.86 -9.28
N GLN A 158 -18.99 -30.04 -8.80
CA GLN A 158 -17.65 -30.31 -8.30
C GLN A 158 -16.61 -30.10 -9.40
N ALA A 159 -16.83 -30.63 -10.61
CA ALA A 159 -15.96 -30.41 -11.75
C ALA A 159 -15.80 -28.91 -12.09
N ALA A 160 -16.85 -28.10 -11.89
CA ALA A 160 -16.77 -26.65 -12.04
C ALA A 160 -15.98 -25.98 -10.91
N VAL A 161 -16.07 -26.47 -9.67
CA VAL A 161 -15.23 -26.03 -8.56
C VAL A 161 -13.76 -26.32 -8.84
N ASP A 162 -13.44 -27.55 -9.25
CA ASP A 162 -12.08 -28.04 -9.48
C ASP A 162 -11.38 -27.45 -10.71
N SER A 163 -12.13 -26.80 -11.61
CA SER A 163 -11.55 -26.05 -12.72
C SER A 163 -10.70 -24.87 -12.22
N PRO A 164 -9.78 -24.31 -13.04
CA PRO A 164 -9.03 -23.12 -12.63
C PRO A 164 -9.92 -21.98 -12.15
N ASP A 165 -9.41 -21.20 -11.19
CA ASP A 165 -10.14 -20.07 -10.64
C ASP A 165 -10.25 -18.92 -11.63
N GLY A 166 -11.27 -18.09 -11.42
CA GLY A 166 -11.40 -16.82 -12.12
C GLY A 166 -10.49 -15.76 -11.53
N ILE A 167 -10.70 -14.52 -11.95
CA ILE A 167 -10.02 -13.35 -11.40
C ILE A 167 -11.03 -12.44 -10.73
N GLY A 168 -10.74 -12.08 -9.48
CA GLY A 168 -11.49 -11.12 -8.71
C GLY A 168 -12.84 -11.63 -8.24
N ILE A 169 -13.61 -10.70 -7.71
CA ILE A 169 -15.03 -10.85 -7.38
C ILE A 169 -15.83 -9.82 -8.18
N ILE A 170 -17.17 -9.89 -8.17
CA ILE A 170 -17.99 -8.91 -8.91
C ILE A 170 -17.68 -7.45 -8.51
N ALA A 171 -17.31 -7.21 -7.24
CA ALA A 171 -16.91 -5.89 -6.74
C ALA A 171 -15.56 -5.40 -7.29
N SER A 172 -14.74 -6.29 -7.85
CA SER A 172 -13.47 -5.95 -8.51
C SER A 172 -13.67 -5.30 -9.87
N PHE A 173 -14.88 -5.35 -10.44
CA PHE A 173 -15.19 -4.86 -11.78
C PHE A 173 -15.95 -3.52 -11.75
N TRP A 174 -15.59 -2.67 -12.71
CA TRP A 174 -16.18 -1.36 -12.94
C TRP A 174 -16.53 -1.23 -14.42
N THR A 175 -17.77 -0.85 -14.76
CA THR A 175 -18.18 -0.69 -16.15
C THR A 175 -18.32 0.78 -16.59
N GLU A 176 -17.98 1.03 -17.85
CA GLU A 176 -18.06 2.34 -18.53
C GLU A 176 -17.38 3.47 -17.74
N VAL A 177 -16.11 3.26 -17.41
CA VAL A 177 -15.33 4.17 -16.57
C VAL A 177 -14.77 5.33 -17.40
N PRO A 178 -15.14 6.59 -17.13
CA PRO A 178 -14.55 7.72 -17.84
C PRO A 178 -13.06 7.84 -17.51
N LEU A 179 -12.24 8.08 -18.54
CA LEU A 179 -10.79 8.26 -18.45
C LEU A 179 -10.42 9.70 -18.86
N PRO A 180 -10.43 10.65 -17.92
CA PRO A 180 -10.39 12.07 -18.27
C PRO A 180 -8.99 12.48 -18.73
N ALA A 181 -8.84 12.86 -20.00
CA ALA A 181 -7.62 13.50 -20.49
C ALA A 181 -7.49 14.95 -19.98
N THR A 182 -8.62 15.60 -19.69
CA THR A 182 -8.75 16.92 -19.06
C THR A 182 -9.91 16.90 -18.04
N GLY A 183 -10.06 17.93 -17.19
CA GLY A 183 -11.11 17.97 -16.17
C GLY A 183 -10.89 17.02 -14.98
N THR A 184 -11.91 16.69 -14.20
CA THR A 184 -11.79 15.81 -13.02
C THR A 184 -12.47 14.46 -13.27
N TRP A 185 -12.39 13.53 -12.31
CA TRP A 185 -13.16 12.28 -12.37
C TRP A 185 -14.68 12.52 -12.45
N ASN A 186 -15.18 13.51 -11.72
CA ASN A 186 -16.61 13.84 -11.63
C ASN A 186 -17.07 14.75 -12.78
N THR A 187 -16.14 15.48 -13.39
CA THR A 187 -16.42 16.39 -14.51
C THR A 187 -15.35 16.17 -15.59
N PRO A 188 -15.41 15.04 -16.31
CA PRO A 188 -14.45 14.74 -17.35
C PRO A 188 -14.54 15.78 -18.46
N GLY A 189 -13.41 16.36 -18.84
CA GLY A 189 -13.33 17.26 -19.99
C GLY A 189 -13.37 16.49 -21.31
N LYS A 190 -13.49 17.23 -22.41
CA LYS A 190 -13.52 16.65 -23.77
C LYS A 190 -12.20 15.93 -24.09
N GLY A 191 -12.29 14.92 -24.95
CA GLY A 191 -11.14 14.21 -25.50
C GLY A 191 -10.58 13.07 -24.65
N GLY A 192 -11.24 12.71 -23.55
CA GLY A 192 -10.96 11.48 -22.79
C GLY A 192 -11.45 10.21 -23.49
N ALA A 193 -10.97 9.06 -23.02
CA ALA A 193 -11.56 7.76 -23.34
C ALA A 193 -12.65 7.41 -22.32
N GLN A 194 -13.41 6.36 -22.60
CA GLN A 194 -14.25 5.68 -21.63
C GLN A 194 -13.92 4.20 -21.73
N ALA A 195 -13.42 3.61 -20.64
CA ALA A 195 -13.14 2.19 -20.58
C ALA A 195 -14.43 1.40 -20.46
N ASP A 196 -14.64 0.38 -21.28
CA ASP A 196 -15.78 -0.53 -21.09
C ASP A 196 -15.73 -1.18 -19.72
N LEU A 197 -14.53 -1.59 -19.29
CA LEU A 197 -14.28 -2.30 -18.05
C LEU A 197 -12.95 -1.90 -17.41
N VAL A 198 -12.95 -1.82 -16.08
CA VAL A 198 -11.73 -1.77 -15.25
C VAL A 198 -11.81 -2.88 -14.21
N LEU A 199 -10.74 -3.66 -14.09
CA LEU A 199 -10.59 -4.77 -13.15
C LEU A 199 -9.45 -4.47 -12.18
N THR A 200 -9.74 -4.55 -10.88
CA THR A 200 -8.74 -4.52 -9.80
C THR A 200 -8.88 -5.74 -8.90
N ALA A 201 -7.95 -6.67 -9.02
CA ALA A 201 -7.88 -7.91 -8.25
C ALA A 201 -6.41 -8.22 -7.87
N PRO A 202 -5.77 -7.37 -7.04
CA PRO A 202 -4.37 -7.56 -6.65
C PRO A 202 -4.13 -8.89 -5.93
N GLN A 203 -5.11 -9.39 -5.17
CA GLN A 203 -5.04 -10.71 -4.53
C GLN A 203 -4.92 -11.85 -5.55
N ASP A 204 -5.41 -11.62 -6.76
CA ASP A 204 -5.33 -12.52 -7.89
C ASP A 204 -4.30 -12.02 -8.89
N GLY A 205 -3.21 -11.36 -8.46
CA GLY A 205 -2.10 -10.98 -9.34
C GLY A 205 -2.45 -10.02 -10.49
N VAL A 206 -3.65 -9.41 -10.48
CA VAL A 206 -4.10 -8.42 -11.48
C VAL A 206 -4.39 -7.11 -10.76
N PRO A 207 -3.37 -6.30 -10.43
CA PRO A 207 -3.56 -5.11 -9.61
C PRO A 207 -4.47 -4.07 -10.29
N LEU A 208 -4.30 -3.86 -11.60
CA LEU A 208 -5.12 -2.98 -12.41
C LEU A 208 -5.08 -3.44 -13.87
N LEU A 209 -6.24 -3.61 -14.48
CA LEU A 209 -6.39 -3.96 -15.89
C LEU A 209 -7.55 -3.17 -16.49
N PHE A 210 -7.28 -2.44 -17.57
CA PHE A 210 -8.32 -1.83 -18.39
C PHE A 210 -8.72 -2.79 -19.50
N ILE A 211 -10.00 -2.82 -19.83
CA ILE A 211 -10.54 -3.78 -20.77
C ILE A 211 -11.50 -3.05 -21.73
N GLU A 212 -11.29 -3.24 -23.02
CA GLU A 212 -12.19 -2.83 -24.10
C GLU A 212 -12.80 -4.07 -24.73
N VAL A 213 -14.10 -4.03 -24.98
CA VAL A 213 -14.82 -5.14 -25.61
C VAL A 213 -15.28 -4.67 -26.97
N ASP A 214 -14.72 -5.21 -28.05
CA ASP A 214 -15.15 -4.85 -29.40
C ASP A 214 -16.06 -5.95 -29.96
N ASN A 215 -17.23 -5.56 -30.46
CA ASN A 215 -18.16 -6.45 -31.16
C ASN A 215 -17.74 -6.70 -32.63
N CYS A 216 -16.50 -6.39 -33.00
CA CYS A 216 -15.96 -6.46 -34.36
C CYS A 216 -16.67 -5.50 -35.33
N HIS A 217 -17.05 -4.33 -34.84
CA HIS A 217 -17.57 -3.25 -35.69
C HIS A 217 -16.50 -2.20 -35.98
N GLU A 218 -15.56 -2.01 -35.05
CA GLU A 218 -14.53 -0.99 -35.15
C GLU A 218 -13.39 -1.41 -36.08
N THR A 219 -12.81 -0.42 -36.78
CA THR A 219 -11.61 -0.64 -37.59
C THR A 219 -10.34 -0.65 -36.73
N PRO A 220 -9.21 -1.18 -37.24
CA PRO A 220 -7.92 -1.06 -36.57
C PRO A 220 -7.54 0.39 -36.25
N GLU A 221 -7.89 1.35 -37.10
CA GLU A 221 -7.60 2.76 -36.93
C GLU A 221 -8.42 3.37 -35.77
N GLU A 222 -9.71 3.05 -35.69
CA GLU A 222 -10.58 3.48 -34.59
C GLU A 222 -10.10 2.92 -33.24
N LEU A 223 -9.69 1.65 -33.21
CA LEU A 223 -9.09 1.04 -32.04
C LEU A 223 -7.73 1.66 -31.68
N ALA A 224 -6.90 2.01 -32.66
CA ALA A 224 -5.65 2.72 -32.43
C ALA A 224 -5.89 4.11 -31.81
N ASP A 225 -6.87 4.86 -32.31
CA ASP A 225 -7.28 6.16 -31.78
C ASP A 225 -7.80 6.07 -30.33
N LYS A 226 -8.48 4.98 -29.98
CA LYS A 226 -8.85 4.69 -28.59
C LYS A 226 -7.61 4.49 -27.74
N LEU A 227 -6.67 3.66 -28.17
CA LEU A 227 -5.42 3.39 -27.43
C LEU A 227 -4.57 4.67 -27.24
N GLU A 228 -4.63 5.61 -28.18
CA GLU A 228 -4.03 6.95 -28.02
C GLU A 228 -4.70 7.79 -26.92
N LYS A 229 -6.03 7.71 -26.80
CA LYS A 229 -6.76 8.37 -25.68
C LYS A 229 -6.38 7.74 -24.34
N TYR A 230 -6.25 6.41 -24.28
CA TYR A 230 -5.73 5.70 -23.12
C TYR A 230 -4.32 6.16 -22.75
N HIS A 231 -3.42 6.24 -23.72
CA HIS A 231 -2.05 6.71 -23.50
C HIS A 231 -2.01 8.13 -22.93
N ARG A 232 -2.80 9.05 -23.51
CA ARG A 232 -2.95 10.42 -22.98
C ARG A 232 -3.43 10.44 -21.53
N PHE A 233 -4.43 9.62 -21.21
CA PHE A 233 -4.92 9.49 -19.84
C PHE A 233 -3.85 8.91 -18.89
N PHE A 234 -3.14 7.86 -19.28
CA PHE A 234 -2.15 7.22 -18.42
C PHE A 234 -0.93 8.10 -18.13
N ARG A 235 -0.57 9.00 -19.05
CA ARG A 235 0.48 10.00 -18.87
C ARG A 235 0.05 11.21 -18.04
N ARG A 236 -1.26 11.42 -17.90
CA ARG A 236 -1.78 12.57 -17.19
C ARG A 236 -1.39 12.51 -15.73
N LYS A 237 -0.76 13.57 -15.24
CA LYS A 237 -0.43 13.76 -13.82
C LYS A 237 -1.38 14.76 -13.18
N VAL A 238 -1.63 14.57 -11.89
CA VAL A 238 -2.37 15.50 -11.03
C VAL A 238 -1.63 15.61 -9.71
N LYS A 239 -1.78 16.74 -9.01
CA LYS A 239 -1.32 16.85 -7.62
C LYS A 239 -2.30 16.08 -6.73
N ASP A 240 -1.77 15.15 -5.97
CA ASP A 240 -2.52 14.41 -4.96
C ASP A 240 -2.68 15.24 -3.68
N THR A 241 -3.42 14.72 -2.70
CA THR A 241 -3.68 15.34 -1.39
C THR A 241 -2.40 15.67 -0.60
N ASP A 242 -1.29 14.96 -0.85
CA ASP A 242 0.03 15.23 -0.28
C ASP A 242 0.83 16.30 -1.07
N GLY A 243 0.23 16.92 -2.08
CA GLY A 243 0.84 17.92 -2.95
C GLY A 243 1.79 17.35 -4.01
N ARG A 244 2.06 16.04 -4.03
CA ARG A 244 2.97 15.39 -4.98
C ARG A 244 2.25 15.09 -6.29
N GLU A 245 2.96 15.26 -7.39
CA GLU A 245 2.43 14.86 -8.70
C GLU A 245 2.45 13.34 -8.86
N ARG A 246 1.30 12.77 -9.19
CA ARG A 246 1.14 11.35 -9.46
C ARG A 246 0.29 11.16 -10.72
N PRO A 247 0.46 10.04 -11.46
CA PRO A 247 -0.47 9.69 -12.53
C PRO A 247 -1.91 9.68 -12.03
N MET A 248 -2.84 10.30 -12.77
CA MET A 248 -4.22 10.50 -12.33
C MET A 248 -4.91 9.18 -11.97
N TRP A 249 -4.66 8.11 -12.73
CA TRP A 249 -5.23 6.80 -12.45
C TRP A 249 -4.83 6.23 -11.08
N ARG A 250 -3.68 6.63 -10.52
CA ARG A 250 -3.24 6.22 -9.16
C ARG A 250 -4.04 6.90 -8.04
N THR A 251 -4.77 7.99 -8.33
CA THR A 251 -5.65 8.63 -7.35
C THR A 251 -6.93 7.83 -7.08
N ARG A 252 -7.28 6.91 -7.99
CA ARG A 252 -8.48 6.08 -7.89
C ARG A 252 -8.17 4.62 -7.64
N TRP A 253 -7.12 4.09 -8.26
CA TRP A 253 -6.74 2.69 -8.12
C TRP A 253 -5.32 2.58 -7.60
N ASN A 254 -5.18 1.84 -6.50
CA ASN A 254 -3.87 1.50 -5.99
C ASN A 254 -3.29 0.36 -6.84
N ALA A 255 -2.13 0.60 -7.45
CA ALA A 255 -1.33 -0.43 -8.09
C ALA A 255 0.02 -0.51 -7.38
N PRO A 256 0.59 -1.71 -7.16
CA PRO A 256 1.93 -1.82 -6.64
C PRO A 256 2.85 -0.97 -7.51
N ASP A 257 3.69 -0.17 -6.86
CA ASP A 257 4.92 0.22 -7.53
C ASP A 257 5.63 -1.09 -7.83
N THR A 258 5.93 -1.36 -9.10
CA THR A 258 6.82 -2.49 -9.39
C THR A 258 8.12 -2.24 -8.64
N TRP A 259 8.81 -3.30 -8.21
CA TRP A 259 10.00 -3.18 -7.34
C TRP A 259 11.11 -2.28 -7.90
N SER A 260 11.08 -2.01 -9.21
CA SER A 260 11.93 -1.07 -9.95
C SER A 260 11.44 0.37 -10.01
N GLY A 261 10.26 0.68 -9.46
CA GLY A 261 9.62 1.99 -9.57
C GLY A 261 9.10 2.31 -10.98
N ASP A 262 8.66 1.31 -11.77
CA ASP A 262 8.36 1.57 -13.18
C ASP A 262 7.23 2.58 -13.38
N SER A 263 7.49 3.48 -14.32
CA SER A 263 6.51 4.35 -14.98
C SER A 263 5.67 3.59 -16.03
N ALA A 264 5.60 2.25 -15.94
CA ALA A 264 4.87 1.43 -16.89
C ALA A 264 3.37 1.75 -16.80
N HIS A 265 2.76 1.96 -17.96
CA HIS A 265 1.33 2.23 -18.00
C HIS A 265 0.54 0.95 -17.66
N PRO A 266 -0.66 1.09 -17.08
CA PRO A 266 -1.52 -0.07 -16.85
C PRO A 266 -1.79 -0.86 -18.15
N PRO A 267 -1.94 -2.19 -18.06
CA PRO A 267 -2.28 -3.02 -19.22
C PRO A 267 -3.69 -2.70 -19.75
N VAL A 268 -3.85 -2.87 -21.06
CA VAL A 268 -5.14 -2.80 -21.77
C VAL A 268 -5.40 -4.15 -22.45
N LEU A 269 -6.53 -4.78 -22.12
CA LEU A 269 -7.02 -6.00 -22.75
C LEU A 269 -8.14 -5.67 -23.75
N LEU A 270 -7.95 -6.07 -25.00
CA LEU A 270 -8.97 -6.02 -26.04
C LEU A 270 -9.64 -7.40 -26.13
N VAL A 271 -10.96 -7.43 -25.96
CA VAL A 271 -11.76 -8.66 -26.05
C VAL A 271 -12.67 -8.56 -27.27
N PHE A 272 -12.39 -9.37 -28.29
CA PHE A 272 -13.16 -9.37 -29.53
C PHE A 272 -14.33 -10.37 -29.47
N ASN A 273 -15.55 -9.88 -29.65
CA ASN A 273 -16.74 -10.68 -29.84
C ASN A 273 -17.22 -10.58 -31.30
N ARG A 274 -17.15 -11.67 -32.05
CA ARG A 274 -17.42 -11.68 -33.49
C ARG A 274 -18.92 -11.62 -33.80
N LEU A 275 -19.53 -10.45 -33.60
CA LEU A 275 -20.90 -10.12 -34.00
C LEU A 275 -20.95 -9.27 -35.27
N GLY A 276 -19.96 -8.40 -35.46
CA GLY A 276 -19.79 -7.55 -36.63
C GLY A 276 -19.02 -8.20 -37.78
N GLU A 277 -18.90 -7.45 -38.86
CA GLU A 277 -18.32 -7.90 -40.13
C GLU A 277 -16.79 -8.02 -40.10
N ARG A 278 -16.12 -7.35 -39.15
CA ARG A 278 -14.65 -7.33 -39.08
C ARG A 278 -14.10 -8.65 -38.56
N ASN A 279 -12.95 -9.05 -39.09
CA ASN A 279 -12.26 -10.27 -38.68
C ASN A 279 -11.11 -9.94 -37.72
N PRO A 280 -11.19 -10.35 -36.43
CA PRO A 280 -10.12 -10.11 -35.46
C PRO A 280 -8.74 -10.62 -35.90
N ASN A 281 -8.68 -11.70 -36.69
CA ASN A 281 -7.41 -12.25 -37.18
C ASN A 281 -6.70 -11.31 -38.19
N LEU A 282 -7.44 -10.38 -38.80
CA LEU A 282 -6.87 -9.33 -39.66
C LEU A 282 -6.74 -8.01 -38.89
N THR A 283 -7.69 -7.70 -38.03
CA THR A 283 -7.69 -6.47 -37.21
C THR A 283 -6.51 -6.43 -36.25
N VAL A 284 -6.25 -7.52 -35.52
CA VAL A 284 -5.23 -7.55 -34.46
C VAL A 284 -3.81 -7.32 -34.99
N PRO A 285 -3.34 -7.99 -36.07
CA PRO A 285 -2.02 -7.70 -36.63
C PRO A 285 -1.88 -6.25 -37.10
N LYS A 286 -2.90 -5.71 -37.78
CA LYS A 286 -2.86 -4.32 -38.26
C LYS A 286 -2.86 -3.32 -37.12
N LEU A 287 -3.67 -3.55 -36.10
CA LEU A 287 -3.70 -2.74 -34.89
C LEU A 287 -2.36 -2.78 -34.16
N SER A 288 -1.73 -3.95 -34.05
CA SER A 288 -0.40 -4.09 -33.45
C SER A 288 0.66 -3.25 -34.20
N GLU A 289 0.62 -3.21 -35.52
CA GLU A 289 1.50 -2.37 -36.34
C GLU A 289 1.24 -0.87 -36.09
N LEU A 290 -0.02 -0.44 -36.22
CA LEU A 290 -0.43 0.96 -36.06
C LEU A 290 -0.12 1.54 -34.67
N THR A 291 -0.08 0.70 -33.65
CA THR A 291 0.12 1.12 -32.26
C THR A 291 1.51 0.77 -31.71
N SER A 292 2.44 0.36 -32.57
CA SER A 292 3.80 -0.05 -32.17
C SER A 292 4.50 0.96 -31.25
N HIS A 293 4.37 2.26 -31.52
CA HIS A 293 4.90 3.31 -30.67
C HIS A 293 4.28 3.39 -29.26
N LEU A 294 3.12 2.79 -29.02
CA LEU A 294 2.47 2.76 -27.70
C LEU A 294 2.95 1.59 -26.84
N TRP A 295 3.26 0.43 -27.43
CA TRP A 295 3.54 -0.80 -26.68
C TRP A 295 4.96 -1.34 -26.84
N GLN A 296 5.69 -0.94 -27.88
CA GLN A 296 7.00 -1.52 -28.17
C GLN A 296 8.02 -1.11 -27.10
N GLY A 297 8.44 -2.11 -26.32
CA GLY A 297 9.47 -1.97 -25.31
C GLY A 297 10.87 -1.90 -25.91
N GLN A 298 11.82 -1.39 -25.14
CA GLN A 298 13.23 -1.36 -25.50
C GLN A 298 13.94 -2.61 -25.01
N ARG A 299 14.78 -3.23 -25.84
CA ARG A 299 15.53 -4.44 -25.48
C ARG A 299 16.61 -4.10 -24.45
N HIS A 300 16.67 -4.84 -23.34
CA HIS A 300 17.64 -4.69 -22.27
C HIS A 300 18.08 -6.05 -21.72
N LYS A 301 19.37 -6.38 -21.79
CA LYS A 301 20.00 -7.57 -21.16
C LYS A 301 19.12 -8.84 -21.12
N GLY A 302 18.58 -9.26 -22.26
CA GLY A 302 17.78 -10.50 -22.38
C GLY A 302 16.28 -10.36 -22.11
N TYR A 303 15.79 -9.19 -21.71
CA TYR A 303 14.37 -8.85 -21.58
C TYR A 303 14.03 -7.52 -22.27
N HIS A 304 12.78 -7.04 -22.15
CA HIS A 304 12.36 -5.73 -22.65
C HIS A 304 11.90 -4.84 -21.49
N LEU A 305 12.28 -3.57 -21.52
CA LEU A 305 11.78 -2.51 -20.66
C LEU A 305 10.56 -1.85 -21.33
N TYR A 306 9.50 -1.62 -20.57
CA TYR A 306 8.24 -1.09 -21.05
C TYR A 306 7.86 0.24 -20.38
N ASP A 307 8.84 1.01 -19.91
CA ASP A 307 8.59 2.29 -19.24
C ASP A 307 7.87 3.27 -20.18
N GLY A 308 6.75 3.83 -19.71
CA GLY A 308 5.88 4.68 -20.53
C GLY A 308 5.21 3.97 -21.71
N ARG A 309 5.27 2.63 -21.78
CA ARG A 309 4.59 1.81 -22.78
C ARG A 309 3.37 1.12 -22.17
N ILE A 310 2.36 0.87 -23.00
CA ILE A 310 1.14 0.16 -22.63
C ILE A 310 1.32 -1.32 -22.97
N PRO A 311 1.22 -2.24 -22.00
CA PRO A 311 1.01 -3.66 -22.32
C PRO A 311 -0.36 -3.81 -22.98
N ILE A 312 -0.39 -4.03 -24.29
CA ILE A 312 -1.64 -4.28 -25.04
C ILE A 312 -1.77 -5.78 -25.27
N ILE A 313 -2.91 -6.32 -24.87
CA ILE A 313 -3.25 -7.74 -24.93
C ILE A 313 -4.54 -7.88 -25.74
N ALA A 314 -4.62 -8.91 -26.58
CA ALA A 314 -5.84 -9.24 -27.33
C ALA A 314 -6.28 -10.68 -27.07
N THR A 315 -7.59 -10.89 -27.00
CA THR A 315 -8.21 -12.23 -27.00
C THR A 315 -9.59 -12.20 -27.64
N GLY A 316 -10.13 -13.37 -27.98
CA GLY A 316 -11.51 -13.51 -28.43
C GLY A 316 -12.42 -13.94 -27.27
N LEU A 317 -13.64 -13.37 -27.19
CA LEU A 317 -14.59 -13.70 -26.11
C LEU A 317 -14.93 -15.20 -26.07
N LYS A 318 -15.01 -15.88 -27.22
CA LYS A 318 -15.22 -17.33 -27.28
C LYS A 318 -14.09 -18.09 -26.58
N ASN A 319 -12.84 -17.78 -26.92
CA ASN A 319 -11.67 -18.42 -26.34
C ASN A 319 -11.57 -18.14 -24.84
N LEU A 320 -11.88 -16.91 -24.42
CA LEU A 320 -11.91 -16.53 -23.01
C LEU A 320 -12.98 -17.32 -22.22
N ARG A 321 -14.17 -17.49 -22.79
CA ARG A 321 -15.25 -18.30 -22.18
C ARG A 321 -14.92 -19.77 -22.07
N GLU A 322 -14.15 -20.30 -23.02
CA GLU A 322 -13.76 -21.71 -23.04
C GLU A 322 -12.61 -21.96 -22.07
N HIS A 323 -11.49 -21.24 -22.23
CA HIS A 323 -10.24 -21.53 -21.52
C HIS A 323 -10.00 -20.68 -20.27
N GLY A 324 -10.64 -19.50 -20.17
CA GLY A 324 -10.58 -18.66 -18.98
C GLY A 324 -9.28 -17.86 -18.90
N PRO A 325 -9.05 -17.16 -17.78
CA PRO A 325 -7.89 -16.29 -17.62
C PRO A 325 -6.55 -17.04 -17.57
N ASP A 326 -6.54 -18.28 -17.11
CA ASP A 326 -5.32 -19.11 -17.05
C ASP A 326 -5.04 -19.88 -18.34
N GLY A 327 -5.97 -19.86 -19.29
CA GLY A 327 -5.80 -20.46 -20.61
C GLY A 327 -4.79 -19.70 -21.48
N PRO A 328 -4.01 -20.39 -22.33
CA PRO A 328 -3.06 -19.76 -23.25
C PRO A 328 -3.80 -19.16 -24.46
N VAL A 329 -4.61 -18.13 -24.23
CA VAL A 329 -5.50 -17.52 -25.23
C VAL A 329 -5.32 -16.01 -25.38
N PHE A 330 -4.32 -15.45 -24.70
CA PHE A 330 -4.04 -14.01 -24.73
C PHE A 330 -2.78 -13.72 -25.53
N LEU A 331 -2.92 -12.88 -26.55
CA LEU A 331 -1.79 -12.39 -27.35
C LEU A 331 -1.36 -11.02 -26.83
N ARG A 332 -0.18 -10.93 -26.23
CA ARG A 332 0.45 -9.63 -25.93
C ARG A 332 1.16 -9.12 -27.17
N PHE A 333 0.91 -7.87 -27.55
CA PHE A 333 1.61 -7.25 -28.67
C PHE A 333 3.13 -7.25 -28.44
N GLY A 334 3.89 -7.56 -29.48
CA GLY A 334 5.34 -7.77 -29.40
C GLY A 334 5.79 -9.12 -28.87
N ARG A 335 4.86 -10.05 -28.60
CA ARG A 335 5.15 -11.46 -28.32
C ARG A 335 4.50 -12.34 -29.39
N ASP A 336 5.16 -13.46 -29.69
CA ASP A 336 4.82 -14.38 -30.78
C ASP A 336 3.92 -15.54 -30.34
N ARG A 337 3.71 -15.71 -29.03
CA ARG A 337 2.95 -16.82 -28.45
C ARG A 337 1.75 -16.33 -27.65
N MET A 338 0.67 -17.10 -27.71
CA MET A 338 -0.45 -16.98 -26.77
C MET A 338 0.00 -17.38 -25.37
N GLN A 339 -0.51 -16.67 -24.37
CA GLN A 339 -0.13 -16.79 -22.96
C GLN A 339 -1.36 -16.79 -22.05
N PRO A 340 -1.26 -17.29 -20.81
CA PRO A 340 -2.20 -16.95 -19.74
C PRO A 340 -2.22 -15.44 -19.48
N LEU A 341 -3.33 -14.90 -18.97
CA LEU A 341 -3.52 -13.46 -18.79
C LEU A 341 -2.43 -12.85 -17.88
N ARG A 342 -2.09 -13.54 -16.78
CA ARG A 342 -1.10 -13.09 -15.79
C ARG A 342 0.29 -12.91 -16.42
N GLU A 343 0.70 -13.84 -17.27
CA GLU A 343 1.95 -13.74 -18.03
C GLU A 343 1.89 -12.64 -19.10
N ALA A 344 0.73 -12.51 -19.76
CA ALA A 344 0.52 -11.52 -20.81
C ALA A 344 0.58 -10.08 -20.27
N ILE A 345 0.03 -9.82 -19.08
CA ILE A 345 0.12 -8.50 -18.42
C ILE A 345 1.51 -8.25 -17.82
N GLY A 346 2.15 -9.28 -17.24
CA GLY A 346 3.43 -9.17 -16.52
C GLY A 346 4.67 -9.12 -17.40
N ASN A 347 5.85 -9.06 -16.79
CA ASN A 347 7.13 -9.14 -17.50
C ASN A 347 8.01 -10.23 -16.90
N PRO A 348 7.64 -11.53 -17.07
CA PRO A 348 8.25 -12.63 -16.34
C PRO A 348 9.76 -12.72 -16.56
N ARG A 349 10.26 -12.41 -17.77
CA ARG A 349 11.71 -12.41 -18.04
C ARG A 349 12.47 -11.35 -17.23
N ARG A 350 11.88 -10.16 -17.06
CA ARG A 350 12.44 -9.10 -16.22
C ARG A 350 12.36 -9.52 -14.75
N GLU A 351 11.21 -10.01 -14.30
CA GLU A 351 11.00 -10.46 -12.93
C GLU A 351 12.00 -11.56 -12.54
N THR A 352 12.27 -12.52 -13.43
CA THR A 352 13.32 -13.53 -13.27
C THR A 352 14.72 -12.90 -13.21
N ALA A 353 15.07 -12.01 -14.13
CA ALA A 353 16.37 -11.33 -14.13
C ALA A 353 16.61 -10.51 -12.85
N GLU A 354 15.58 -9.81 -12.37
CA GLU A 354 15.62 -9.05 -11.13
C GLU A 354 15.67 -9.96 -9.88
N ALA A 355 14.99 -11.11 -9.91
CA ALA A 355 15.10 -12.11 -8.85
C ALA A 355 16.54 -12.64 -8.74
N HIS A 356 17.19 -12.96 -9.86
CA HIS A 356 18.60 -13.36 -9.87
C HIS A 356 19.52 -12.25 -9.37
N ALA A 357 19.34 -11.01 -9.84
CA ALA A 357 20.15 -9.87 -9.37
C ALA A 357 19.99 -9.61 -7.86
N ARG A 358 18.78 -9.78 -7.30
CA ARG A 358 18.53 -9.69 -5.85
C ARG A 358 19.24 -10.80 -5.10
N GLU A 359 19.21 -12.01 -5.63
CA GLU A 359 19.91 -13.13 -5.03
C GLU A 359 21.42 -12.86 -4.97
N GLU A 360 22.03 -12.48 -6.09
CA GLU A 360 23.45 -12.11 -6.17
C GLU A 360 23.82 -10.98 -5.20
N ALA A 361 23.00 -9.93 -5.12
CA ALA A 361 23.21 -8.82 -4.20
C ALA A 361 23.20 -9.28 -2.73
N ARG A 362 22.28 -10.18 -2.35
CA ARG A 362 22.29 -10.77 -1.00
C ARG A 362 23.55 -11.58 -0.75
N THR A 363 24.01 -12.36 -1.73
CA THR A 363 25.24 -13.16 -1.61
C THR A 363 26.46 -12.26 -1.43
N HIS A 364 26.56 -11.18 -2.21
CA HIS A 364 27.62 -10.18 -2.08
C HIS A 364 27.56 -9.46 -0.74
N GLN A 365 26.37 -9.07 -0.27
CA GLN A 365 26.22 -8.43 1.04
C GLN A 365 26.66 -9.34 2.18
N LYS A 366 26.25 -10.62 2.15
CA LYS A 366 26.69 -11.62 3.13
C LYS A 366 28.21 -11.82 3.09
N ALA A 367 28.80 -11.91 1.90
CA ALA A 367 30.24 -12.03 1.74
C ALA A 367 30.99 -10.80 2.27
N HIS A 368 30.48 -9.59 2.01
CA HIS A 368 31.03 -8.35 2.52
C HIS A 368 30.94 -8.28 4.05
N GLN A 369 29.78 -8.60 4.63
CA GLN A 369 29.61 -8.68 6.09
C GLN A 369 30.55 -9.71 6.72
N ALA A 370 30.71 -10.88 6.12
CA ALA A 370 31.64 -11.89 6.59
C ALA A 370 33.10 -11.41 6.53
N LYS A 371 33.49 -10.70 5.46
CA LYS A 371 34.82 -10.10 5.33
C LYS A 371 35.05 -9.02 6.38
N MET A 372 34.08 -8.14 6.61
CA MET A 372 34.14 -7.11 7.64
C MET A 372 34.24 -7.73 9.04
N ARG A 373 33.50 -8.82 9.31
CA ARG A 373 33.57 -9.54 10.59
C ARG A 373 34.95 -10.16 10.80
N ARG A 374 35.50 -10.85 9.80
CA ARG A 374 36.87 -11.42 9.86
C ARG A 374 37.92 -10.34 10.08
N ALA A 375 37.84 -9.23 9.36
CA ALA A 375 38.76 -8.11 9.55
C ALA A 375 38.66 -7.50 10.96
N ALA A 376 37.44 -7.39 11.51
CA ALA A 376 37.22 -6.93 12.89
C ALA A 376 37.77 -7.92 13.92
N GLU A 377 37.57 -9.24 13.72
CA GLU A 377 38.12 -10.31 14.56
C GLU A 377 39.66 -10.30 14.53
N GLU A 378 40.28 -10.21 13.35
CA GLU A 378 41.72 -10.09 13.20
C GLU A 378 42.28 -8.82 13.85
N GLN A 379 41.59 -7.69 13.70
CA GLN A 379 41.99 -6.44 14.33
C GLN A 379 41.84 -6.50 15.86
N ALA A 380 40.78 -7.15 16.36
CA ALA A 380 40.58 -7.38 17.79
C ALA A 380 41.68 -8.31 18.34
N ALA A 381 42.02 -9.39 17.62
CA ALA A 381 43.09 -10.30 17.98
C ALA A 381 44.46 -9.61 18.00
N LYS A 382 44.76 -8.77 16.99
CA LYS A 382 45.99 -7.95 16.97
C LYS A 382 46.04 -6.99 18.15
N LYS A 383 44.95 -6.26 18.43
CA LYS A 383 44.86 -5.36 19.59
C LYS A 383 44.99 -6.11 20.91
N ALA A 384 44.43 -7.31 21.02
CA ALA A 384 44.55 -8.16 22.20
C ALA A 384 45.99 -8.65 22.38
N ALA A 385 46.66 -9.08 21.31
CA ALA A 385 48.07 -9.48 21.36
C ALA A 385 49.01 -8.29 21.66
N GLU A 386 48.77 -7.12 21.07
CA GLU A 386 49.51 -5.88 21.37
C GLU A 386 49.27 -5.41 22.81
N ARG A 387 48.03 -5.54 23.31
CA ARG A 387 47.71 -5.32 24.72
C ARG A 387 48.58 -6.27 25.52
N GLU A 388 48.43 -7.59 25.34
CA GLU A 388 49.14 -8.66 26.06
C GLU A 388 50.66 -8.46 26.09
N ALA A 389 51.29 -8.10 24.97
CA ALA A 389 52.73 -7.82 24.91
C ALA A 389 53.17 -6.61 25.76
N ARG A 390 52.24 -5.72 26.14
CA ARG A 390 52.46 -4.60 27.06
C ARG A 390 52.06 -4.93 28.51
N ARG A 391 51.80 -6.20 28.84
CA ARG A 391 51.42 -6.62 30.20
C ARG A 391 52.54 -6.25 31.17
N PRO A 392 52.26 -5.39 32.17
CA PRO A 392 53.26 -5.04 33.16
C PRO A 392 53.64 -6.25 34.00
N VAL A 393 54.92 -6.32 34.35
CA VAL A 393 55.45 -7.26 35.34
C VAL A 393 55.62 -6.55 36.68
N CYS A 394 55.39 -7.27 37.76
CA CYS A 394 55.63 -6.78 39.11
C CYS A 394 57.12 -6.55 39.35
N THR A 395 57.48 -5.34 39.72
CA THR A 395 58.88 -5.01 40.08
C THR A 395 59.34 -5.65 41.40
N GLY A 396 58.40 -6.10 42.26
CA GLY A 396 58.72 -6.75 43.53
C GLY A 396 58.98 -8.26 43.44
N CYS A 397 58.28 -8.98 42.57
CA CYS A 397 58.39 -10.44 42.46
C CYS A 397 58.54 -10.99 41.04
N GLY A 398 58.51 -10.13 40.01
CA GLY A 398 58.70 -10.50 38.61
C GLY A 398 57.47 -11.12 37.93
N THR A 399 56.38 -11.40 38.65
CA THR A 399 55.17 -11.99 38.05
C THR A 399 54.40 -10.99 37.21
N GLU A 400 53.87 -11.44 36.08
CA GLU A 400 52.95 -10.67 35.25
C GLU A 400 51.69 -10.26 36.04
N PHE A 401 51.13 -9.09 35.73
CA PHE A 401 49.89 -8.63 36.35
C PHE A 401 48.71 -9.50 35.89
N THR A 402 47.72 -9.74 36.76
CA THR A 402 46.43 -10.31 36.32
C THR A 402 45.65 -9.28 35.48
N ASP A 403 44.62 -9.73 34.75
CA ASP A 403 43.79 -8.83 33.95
C ASP A 403 43.12 -7.76 34.81
N GLU A 404 42.60 -8.12 35.99
CA GLU A 404 41.96 -7.19 36.92
C GLU A 404 42.96 -6.15 37.45
N ARG A 405 44.16 -6.60 37.81
CA ARG A 405 45.23 -5.72 38.30
C ARG A 405 45.70 -4.75 37.22
N TRP A 406 45.83 -5.24 36.00
CA TRP A 406 46.27 -4.45 34.86
C TRP A 406 45.21 -3.41 34.45
N GLU A 407 43.93 -3.77 34.44
CA GLU A 407 42.83 -2.83 34.23
C GLU A 407 42.78 -1.75 35.31
N ALA A 408 42.95 -2.12 36.58
CA ALA A 408 43.03 -1.18 37.68
C ALA A 408 44.22 -0.21 37.53
N ALA A 409 45.37 -0.70 37.05
CA ALA A 409 46.55 0.14 36.79
C ALA A 409 46.37 1.08 35.58
N GLN A 410 45.67 0.65 34.51
CA GLN A 410 45.40 1.50 33.33
C GLN A 410 44.23 2.48 33.50
N GLY A 411 43.22 2.11 34.27
CA GLY A 411 42.01 2.92 34.52
C GLY A 411 42.27 4.25 35.25
N GLN A 412 43.42 4.37 35.92
CA GLN A 412 43.78 5.56 36.69
C GLN A 412 44.24 6.76 35.87
N ALA A 413 44.51 6.57 34.58
CA ALA A 413 44.85 7.69 33.70
C ALA A 413 43.62 8.48 33.20
N LYS A 414 42.38 8.01 33.46
CA LYS A 414 41.18 8.52 32.79
C LYS A 414 40.17 9.28 33.66
N GLY A 415 40.34 9.36 34.99
CA GLY A 415 39.44 10.08 35.88
C GLY A 415 40.20 10.90 36.92
N TRP A 416 39.81 12.18 37.11
CA TRP A 416 40.43 13.07 38.10
C TRP A 416 40.08 12.71 39.56
N ASP A 417 39.02 11.91 39.77
CA ASP A 417 38.47 11.58 41.10
C ASP A 417 38.75 10.15 41.58
N THR A 418 39.51 9.34 40.84
CA THR A 418 39.86 7.99 41.27
C THR A 418 41.09 8.04 42.20
N PRO A 419 41.05 7.44 43.41
CA PRO A 419 42.22 7.39 44.29
C PRO A 419 43.43 6.82 43.54
N LYS A 420 44.50 7.61 43.48
CA LYS A 420 45.74 7.26 42.77
C LYS A 420 46.32 5.99 43.40
N GLU A 421 46.64 4.96 42.60
CA GLU A 421 47.32 3.77 43.11
C GLU A 421 48.65 4.24 43.71
N SER A 422 48.88 3.93 44.98
CA SER A 422 50.15 4.24 45.63
C SER A 422 51.32 3.42 45.04
N HIS A 423 51.03 2.27 44.41
CA HIS A 423 52.04 1.34 43.91
C HIS A 423 51.67 0.74 42.55
N PRO A 424 51.66 1.54 41.46
CA PRO A 424 51.23 1.10 40.12
C PRO A 424 52.13 0.03 39.49
N HIS A 425 53.32 -0.19 40.04
CA HIS A 425 54.35 -1.13 39.55
C HIS A 425 54.43 -2.44 40.37
N LEU A 426 53.53 -2.66 41.33
CA LEU A 426 53.45 -3.87 42.15
C LEU A 426 52.17 -4.68 41.86
N CYS A 427 52.27 -6.01 41.91
CA CYS A 427 51.10 -6.91 41.95
C CYS A 427 50.38 -6.79 43.31
N ASP A 428 49.15 -7.32 43.42
CA ASP A 428 48.36 -7.17 44.65
C ASP A 428 49.05 -7.76 45.88
N GLY A 429 49.72 -8.91 45.75
CA GLY A 429 50.49 -9.52 46.84
C GLY A 429 51.65 -8.63 47.31
N CYS A 430 52.46 -8.12 46.38
CA CYS A 430 53.56 -7.21 46.71
C CYS A 430 53.07 -5.84 47.21
N LYS A 431 51.93 -5.35 46.71
CA LYS A 431 51.28 -4.14 47.18
C LYS A 431 50.81 -4.29 48.62
N HIS A 432 50.14 -5.39 48.94
CA HIS A 432 49.72 -5.68 50.32
C HIS A 432 50.92 -5.78 51.26
N ALA A 433 52.01 -6.42 50.84
CA ALA A 433 53.24 -6.48 51.62
C ALA A 433 53.90 -5.09 51.80
N ALA A 434 53.96 -4.27 50.76
CA ALA A 434 54.51 -2.91 50.82
C ALA A 434 53.68 -1.99 51.73
N VAL A 435 52.35 -2.08 51.64
CA VAL A 435 51.42 -1.34 52.51
C VAL A 435 51.54 -1.82 53.96
N ALA A 436 51.65 -3.13 54.19
CA ALA A 436 51.88 -3.69 55.53
C ALA A 436 53.22 -3.24 56.12
N ALA A 437 54.31 -3.27 55.33
CA ALA A 437 55.62 -2.77 55.74
C ALA A 437 55.61 -1.26 56.05
N ALA A 438 54.89 -0.46 55.25
CA ALA A 438 54.72 0.97 55.51
C ALA A 438 53.90 1.23 56.80
N HIS A 439 52.88 0.43 57.07
CA HIS A 439 52.11 0.51 58.32
C HIS A 439 52.92 0.06 59.55
N GLU A 440 53.81 -0.93 59.41
CA GLU A 440 54.73 -1.38 60.46
C GLU A 440 55.79 -0.31 60.78
N ALA A 441 56.36 0.32 59.74
CA ALA A 441 57.29 1.45 59.88
C ALA A 441 56.63 2.66 60.56
N ASN A 442 55.39 2.97 60.19
CA ASN A 442 54.62 4.07 60.79
C ASN A 442 54.12 3.75 62.23
N ARG A 443 54.12 2.47 62.65
CA ARG A 443 53.91 2.08 64.06
C ARG A 443 55.16 2.24 64.92
N GLN A 444 56.35 2.17 64.34
CA GLN A 444 57.62 2.39 65.06
C GLN A 444 57.94 3.89 65.24
N GLU A 445 57.42 4.76 64.38
CA GLU A 445 57.40 6.21 64.61
C GLU A 445 56.20 6.61 65.48
N ARG A 446 56.37 6.48 66.79
CA ARG A 446 55.47 7.07 67.79
C ARG A 446 55.52 8.61 67.65
N PRO A 447 54.42 9.30 67.29
CA PRO A 447 54.44 10.76 67.27
C PRO A 447 54.44 11.29 68.71
N GLU A 448 55.40 12.14 69.02
CA GLU A 448 55.35 13.05 70.17
C GLU A 448 54.07 13.90 70.16
N PRO A 449 53.54 14.29 71.34
CA PRO A 449 52.35 15.12 71.41
C PRO A 449 52.64 16.50 70.79
N LEU A 450 51.90 16.83 69.73
CA LEU A 450 51.99 18.12 69.08
C LEU A 450 51.66 19.25 70.06
N PRO A 451 52.48 20.31 70.14
CA PRO A 451 52.21 21.47 70.97
C PRO A 451 51.03 22.31 70.46
N ASP A 452 50.39 23.01 71.39
CA ASP A 452 49.10 23.73 71.34
C ASP A 452 49.01 24.93 70.36
N TRP A 453 49.92 25.06 69.39
CA TRP A 453 49.84 26.07 68.32
C TRP A 453 49.15 25.55 67.04
N ALA A 454 48.92 24.24 66.93
CA ALA A 454 48.31 23.59 65.75
C ALA A 454 46.77 23.69 65.66
N LYS A 455 46.11 24.44 66.56
CA LYS A 455 44.65 24.70 66.50
C LYS A 455 44.24 25.98 65.75
N ARG A 456 45.17 26.71 65.12
CA ARG A 456 44.83 27.91 64.32
C ARG A 456 45.67 28.04 63.04
N LYS A 457 45.28 27.32 61.99
CA LYS A 457 45.66 27.67 60.60
C LYS A 457 44.76 27.00 59.56
N HIS A 458 43.46 27.29 59.64
CA HIS A 458 42.51 27.09 58.52
C HIS A 458 42.12 28.45 57.93
N ARG A 459 43.11 29.27 57.57
CA ARG A 459 42.94 30.45 56.72
C ARG A 459 44.24 30.61 55.95
N LEU A 460 44.16 30.80 54.63
CA LEU A 460 45.26 30.95 53.67
C LEU A 460 45.68 29.66 52.93
N ARG A 461 44.72 29.00 52.28
CA ARG A 461 44.93 28.50 50.92
C ARG A 461 43.82 29.11 50.05
N TYR A 462 44.14 29.47 48.81
CA TYR A 462 43.36 30.28 47.85
C TYR A 462 43.53 31.80 48.00
N ALA A 463 44.61 32.31 47.40
CA ALA A 463 44.93 33.74 47.33
C ALA A 463 44.07 34.56 46.34
N ARG A 464 43.04 33.97 45.70
CA ARG A 464 42.14 34.68 44.78
C ARG A 464 40.72 34.13 44.84
N ARG A 465 39.75 35.02 45.13
CA ARG A 465 38.31 34.71 45.00
C ARG A 465 37.99 34.41 43.52
N PRO A 466 37.19 33.36 43.22
CA PRO A 466 36.66 33.17 41.89
C PRO A 466 35.86 34.39 41.44
N ARG A 467 35.95 34.69 40.15
CA ARG A 467 35.16 35.72 39.49
C ARG A 467 34.14 35.04 38.59
N CYS A 468 32.96 35.63 38.47
CA CYS A 468 31.93 35.18 37.53
C CYS A 468 32.52 35.06 36.13
N ALA A 469 32.33 33.90 35.49
CA ALA A 469 32.86 33.67 34.14
C ALA A 469 32.28 34.68 33.12
N GLU A 470 31.08 35.20 33.39
CA GLU A 470 30.35 36.09 32.48
C GLU A 470 30.59 37.58 32.80
N CYS A 471 30.28 38.04 34.02
CA CYS A 471 30.42 39.46 34.38
C CYS A 471 31.73 39.82 35.09
N ARG A 472 32.59 38.85 35.38
CA ARG A 472 33.87 39.00 36.11
C ARG A 472 33.77 39.58 37.53
N ALA A 473 32.56 39.74 38.08
CA ALA A 473 32.36 40.14 39.46
C ALA A 473 32.91 39.09 40.44
N THR A 474 33.54 39.54 41.52
CA THR A 474 33.94 38.66 42.62
C THR A 474 32.72 38.08 43.32
N PHE A 475 32.77 36.81 43.68
CA PHE A 475 31.67 36.17 44.39
C PHE A 475 31.49 36.81 45.78
N THR A 476 30.24 36.95 46.22
CA THR A 476 29.90 37.34 47.59
C THR A 476 30.32 36.24 48.57
N ASP A 477 30.51 36.59 49.84
CA ASP A 477 30.94 35.63 50.87
C ASP A 477 29.97 34.45 51.02
N GLU A 478 28.65 34.68 50.86
CA GLU A 478 27.66 33.60 50.90
C GLU A 478 27.81 32.63 49.72
N ARG A 479 28.03 33.14 48.50
CA ARG A 479 28.19 32.27 47.31
C ARG A 479 29.54 31.56 47.30
N TRP A 480 30.59 32.16 47.85
CA TRP A 480 31.86 31.46 48.06
C TRP A 480 31.71 30.28 49.03
N GLN A 481 30.98 30.46 50.14
CA GLN A 481 30.72 29.37 51.09
C GLN A 481 29.80 28.27 50.52
N ALA A 482 28.88 28.60 49.62
CA ALA A 482 28.01 27.63 48.97
C ALA A 482 28.78 26.69 48.02
N VAL A 483 29.74 27.22 47.25
CA VAL A 483 30.57 26.44 46.32
C VAL A 483 31.62 25.59 47.06
N GLU A 484 32.09 26.02 48.24
CA GLU A 484 33.07 25.28 49.04
C GLU A 484 32.45 24.09 49.83
N ARG A 485 31.12 24.06 50.00
CA ARG A 485 30.40 23.08 50.84
C ARG A 485 29.92 21.80 50.16
N THR A 486 30.29 21.53 48.91
CA THR A 486 29.91 20.27 48.23
C THR A 486 30.79 19.08 48.64
N GLY A 487 30.92 18.84 49.95
CA GLY A 487 31.54 17.67 50.54
C GLY A 487 30.53 16.89 51.40
N TRP A 488 30.17 15.70 50.92
CA TRP A 488 29.57 14.56 51.65
C TRP A 488 28.39 14.82 52.60
N ASP A 489 27.42 15.64 52.18
CA ASP A 489 26.03 15.51 52.62
C ASP A 489 25.10 15.75 51.40
N ALA A 490 24.12 14.87 51.23
CA ALA A 490 23.26 14.81 50.06
C ALA A 490 22.31 16.02 49.98
N LEU A 491 22.74 17.10 49.31
CA LEU A 491 21.87 18.16 48.81
C LEU A 491 22.14 18.43 47.33
N ARG A 492 21.10 18.91 46.63
CA ARG A 492 21.06 19.06 45.17
C ARG A 492 22.27 19.88 44.67
N PRO A 493 22.99 19.43 43.62
CA PRO A 493 24.04 20.24 43.00
C PRO A 493 23.46 21.56 42.48
N GLU A 494 24.06 22.68 42.84
CA GLU A 494 23.76 23.96 42.21
C GLU A 494 24.10 23.86 40.71
N ALA A 495 23.16 24.26 39.86
CA ALA A 495 23.20 23.95 38.44
C ALA A 495 24.42 24.56 37.71
N ARG A 496 25.01 25.66 38.21
CA ARG A 496 26.10 26.41 37.55
C ARG A 496 27.07 27.10 38.53
N PRO A 497 28.09 26.39 39.04
CA PRO A 497 29.00 26.92 40.07
C PRO A 497 29.95 28.04 39.58
N THR A 498 29.98 28.35 38.27
CA THR A 498 30.89 29.34 37.67
C THR A 498 30.28 30.72 37.44
N LEU A 499 28.97 30.90 37.67
CA LEU A 499 28.26 32.17 37.52
C LEU A 499 28.01 32.83 38.88
N CYS A 500 27.95 34.16 38.95
CA CYS A 500 27.42 34.85 40.13
C CYS A 500 25.89 34.71 40.19
N GLY A 501 25.29 34.94 41.36
CA GLY A 501 23.84 34.75 41.57
C GLY A 501 22.95 35.60 40.66
N ASP A 502 23.44 36.71 40.14
CA ASP A 502 22.70 37.55 39.18
C ASP A 502 22.78 37.01 37.76
N CYS A 503 23.97 36.61 37.29
CA CYS A 503 24.17 35.96 35.99
C CYS A 503 23.43 34.62 35.92
N ASP A 504 23.45 33.84 36.99
CA ASP A 504 22.76 32.55 37.07
C ASP A 504 21.24 32.72 36.96
N ARG A 505 20.66 33.72 37.66
CA ARG A 505 19.25 34.08 37.52
C ARG A 505 18.93 34.55 36.10
N ARG A 506 19.76 35.43 35.53
CA ARG A 506 19.58 35.97 34.18
C ARG A 506 19.54 34.87 33.14
N TYR A 507 20.51 33.96 33.19
CA TYR A 507 20.58 32.80 32.31
C TYR A 507 19.33 31.92 32.42
N VAL A 508 18.80 31.69 33.63
CA VAL A 508 17.57 30.89 33.81
C VAL A 508 16.36 31.60 33.19
N THR A 509 16.25 32.92 33.30
CA THR A 509 15.24 33.70 32.56
C THR A 509 15.44 33.63 31.05
N ASP A 510 16.67 33.82 30.55
CA ASP A 510 16.96 33.83 29.11
C ASP A 510 16.68 32.46 28.47
N VAL A 511 16.95 31.35 29.18
CA VAL A 511 16.59 30.00 28.73
C VAL A 511 15.08 29.77 28.77
N ARG A 512 14.37 30.31 29.77
CA ARG A 512 12.91 30.18 29.84
C ARG A 512 12.23 30.98 28.72
N ASP A 513 12.75 32.16 28.41
CA ASP A 513 12.20 33.04 27.37
C ASP A 513 12.55 32.52 25.96
N ALA A 514 13.70 31.87 25.78
CA ALA A 514 14.09 31.23 24.51
C ALA A 514 13.34 29.91 24.20
N TRP A 515 12.62 29.34 25.17
CA TRP A 515 11.88 28.07 25.02
C TRP A 515 10.37 28.20 25.21
N SER A 516 9.86 29.44 25.38
CA SER A 516 8.43 29.72 25.42
C SER A 516 7.92 30.11 24.02
N ASP A 517 8.05 29.21 23.05
CA ASP A 517 7.31 29.28 21.78
C ASP A 517 5.92 28.64 21.99
N GLU A 518 5.03 29.36 22.67
CA GLU A 518 3.59 29.22 22.42
C GLU A 518 3.15 30.40 21.54
N PRO A 519 2.59 30.17 20.34
CA PRO A 519 2.02 31.24 19.56
C PRO A 519 0.79 31.81 20.30
N PRO A 520 0.60 33.14 20.31
CA PRO A 520 -0.55 33.74 20.95
C PRO A 520 -1.84 33.32 20.24
N HIS A 521 -2.78 32.79 21.02
CA HIS A 521 -4.18 32.66 20.63
C HIS A 521 -4.73 34.06 20.32
N GLY A 522 -4.72 34.43 19.04
CA GLY A 522 -5.49 35.55 18.51
C GLY A 522 -6.94 35.12 18.32
N GLU A 523 -7.79 35.51 19.26
CA GLU A 523 -9.23 35.72 19.00
C GLU A 523 -9.36 36.75 17.86
N GLN A 524 -9.94 36.33 16.73
CA GLN A 524 -10.55 37.25 15.79
C GLN A 524 -12.00 36.84 15.57
N ASP A 525 -12.83 37.57 16.30
CA ASP A 525 -14.24 37.76 16.04
C ASP A 525 -14.49 38.44 14.68
N GLN A 526 -15.63 38.08 14.09
CA GLN A 526 -16.43 38.81 13.09
C GLN A 526 -15.91 38.93 11.65
N ALA A 527 -16.66 38.35 10.68
CA ALA A 527 -17.75 39.07 10.03
C ALA A 527 -18.45 38.21 8.96
N VAL A 528 -19.78 38.12 9.08
CA VAL A 528 -20.73 37.73 8.04
C VAL A 528 -20.87 38.90 7.04
N PRO A 529 -21.04 38.61 5.74
CA PRO A 529 -22.04 39.34 4.95
C PRO A 529 -22.93 38.32 4.22
N GLU A 530 -24.21 38.22 4.58
CA GLU A 530 -25.33 39.03 4.12
C GLU A 530 -25.68 38.84 2.63
N GLN A 531 -26.94 38.47 2.44
CA GLN A 531 -27.57 38.07 1.19
C GLN A 531 -27.77 39.24 0.22
N LYS A 532 -27.49 39.00 -1.06
CA LYS A 532 -28.26 39.51 -2.22
C LYS A 532 -28.28 38.33 -3.23
N GLY A 533 -29.40 37.74 -3.64
CA GLY A 533 -30.67 38.37 -3.96
C GLY A 533 -30.56 39.01 -5.33
N ASP A 534 -30.64 38.23 -6.42
CA ASP A 534 -31.29 38.71 -7.64
C ASP A 534 -31.71 37.58 -8.60
N GLN A 535 -32.94 37.75 -9.05
CA GLN A 535 -33.70 36.97 -10.02
C GLN A 535 -33.38 37.43 -11.45
N HIS A 536 -33.26 36.51 -12.40
CA HIS A 536 -33.69 36.66 -13.81
C HIS A 536 -33.68 35.24 -14.43
N LYS A 537 -34.82 34.58 -14.64
CA LYS A 537 -35.80 34.62 -15.75
C LYS A 537 -35.23 34.37 -17.16
N GLY A 538 -35.73 33.29 -17.77
CA GLY A 538 -35.79 33.02 -19.22
C GLY A 538 -34.51 32.39 -19.79
N THR A 539 -34.49 31.33 -20.60
CA THR A 539 -35.47 30.71 -21.49
C THR A 539 -34.85 29.35 -21.88
N SER A 540 -35.61 28.25 -21.91
CA SER A 540 -35.97 27.52 -23.15
C SER A 540 -34.86 27.48 -24.22
N TRP A 541 -34.52 26.29 -24.72
CA TRP A 541 -34.55 25.98 -26.16
C TRP A 541 -34.39 24.46 -26.41
N PHE A 542 -35.36 23.94 -27.16
CA PHE A 542 -35.46 22.59 -27.71
C PHE A 542 -34.77 22.53 -29.09
N SER A 543 -34.27 21.34 -29.43
CA SER A 543 -34.36 20.67 -30.75
C SER A 543 -33.58 21.12 -32.00
N ARG A 544 -33.04 20.06 -32.66
CA ARG A 544 -32.88 19.78 -34.11
C ARG A 544 -31.63 20.27 -34.86
N LEU A 545 -30.91 19.31 -35.47
CA LEU A 545 -30.86 18.96 -36.92
C LEU A 545 -29.78 17.85 -37.08
N ARG A 546 -30.09 16.62 -37.51
CA ARG A 546 -30.21 16.13 -38.91
C ARG A 546 -29.26 16.79 -39.90
N GLY A 547 -28.23 16.02 -40.28
CA GLY A 547 -27.65 15.88 -41.60
C GLY A 547 -27.38 14.40 -41.78
#